data_AF-A0A410K0J2-F1
#
_entry.id   AF-A0A410K0J2-F1
#
_cell.length_a   1.000
_cell.length_b   1.000
_cell.length_c   1.000
_cell.angle_alpha   90.00
_cell.angle_beta   90.00
_cell.angle_gamma   90.00
#
_symmetry.space_group_name_H-M   'P 1'
#
loop_
_entity.id
_entity.type
_entity.pdbx_description
1 polymer ?
#
loop_
_entity_poly.entity_id
_entity_poly.type
_entity_poly.pdbx_seq_one_letter_code
_entity_poly.pdbx_strand_id
1 'polypeptide(L)'
;MDCTKHRKFLSAYVDGECSQFESAAVEAHLKKCAPCRNELSELYTLGSMVTEAYSKTEEVDFSSSIMASIMADSGEAVVEVRKSRKKVIGFSSVAAALVAGLMAFAVMNPLEAENVASGNEKLERYVFEHVASTYDGSNDEIGVVNFGQ
;
A
#
# COMPACT_ATOMS: atom_id res chain seq x y z
N MET A 1 2.15 29.50 24.17
CA MET A 1 1.60 28.44 23.31
C MET A 1 2.75 27.85 22.54
N ASP A 2 2.88 26.52 22.49
CA ASP A 2 4.02 25.85 21.87
C ASP A 2 3.96 25.95 20.34
N CYS A 3 4.78 26.84 19.78
CA CYS A 3 4.91 27.02 18.33
C CYS A 3 5.47 25.75 17.66
N THR A 4 6.33 24.99 18.36
CA THR A 4 6.99 23.79 17.82
C THR A 4 5.97 22.76 17.35
N LYS A 5 4.93 22.52 18.16
CA LYS A 5 3.85 21.58 17.85
C LYS A 5 3.03 21.97 16.62
N HIS A 6 2.83 23.26 16.35
CA HIS A 6 1.99 23.72 15.24
C HIS A 6 2.83 23.91 13.97
N ARG A 7 4.10 24.29 14.12
CA ARG A 7 5.04 24.50 13.02
C ARG A 7 5.26 23.25 12.19
N LYS A 8 5.32 22.07 12.82
CA LYS A 8 5.44 20.78 12.11
C LYS A 8 4.27 20.48 11.17
N PHE A 9 3.12 21.14 11.34
CA PHE A 9 1.95 20.97 10.49
C PHE A 9 1.80 22.05 9.42
N LEU A 10 2.64 23.09 9.39
CA LEU A 10 2.48 24.18 8.42
C LEU A 10 2.68 23.72 6.98
N SER A 11 3.63 22.83 6.69
CA SER A 11 3.82 22.27 5.34
C SER A 11 2.60 21.44 4.93
N ALA A 12 2.21 20.46 5.74
CA ALA A 12 1.03 19.63 5.50
C ALA A 12 -0.26 20.46 5.35
N TYR A 13 -0.36 21.60 6.05
CA TYR A 13 -1.48 22.53 5.90
C TYR A 13 -1.49 23.22 4.54
N VAL A 14 -0.32 23.65 4.03
CA VAL A 14 -0.18 24.22 2.69
C VAL A 14 -0.51 23.19 1.61
N ASP A 15 -0.10 21.94 1.81
CA ASP A 15 -0.33 20.83 0.88
C ASP A 15 -1.76 20.25 0.95
N GLY A 16 -2.55 20.66 1.95
CA GLY A 16 -3.91 20.15 2.17
C GLY A 16 -3.98 18.74 2.76
N GLU A 17 -2.87 18.26 3.33
CA GLU A 17 -2.71 16.91 3.90
C GLU A 17 -3.04 16.83 5.39
N CYS A 18 -3.32 17.96 6.05
CA CYS A 18 -3.76 17.96 7.44
C CYS A 18 -5.16 17.36 7.60
N SER A 19 -5.35 16.56 8.67
CA SER A 19 -6.69 16.18 9.12
C SER A 19 -7.49 17.41 9.56
N GLN A 20 -8.81 17.28 9.63
CA GLN A 20 -9.69 18.39 10.03
C GLN A 20 -9.34 18.95 11.42
N PHE A 21 -8.96 18.09 12.36
CA PHE A 21 -8.57 18.51 13.71
C PHE A 21 -7.23 19.26 13.71
N GLU A 22 -6.25 18.78 12.94
CA GLU A 22 -4.93 19.43 12.82
C GLU A 22 -5.05 20.80 12.16
N SER A 23 -5.81 20.91 11.08
CA SER A 23 -6.09 22.19 10.40
C SER A 23 -6.75 23.19 11.35
N ALA A 24 -7.77 22.77 12.10
CA ALA A 24 -8.43 23.64 13.09
C ALA A 24 -7.46 24.10 14.21
N ALA A 25 -6.57 23.23 14.67
CA ALA A 25 -5.56 23.58 15.66
C ALA A 25 -4.52 24.58 15.13
N VAL A 26 -4.04 24.37 13.90
CA VAL A 26 -3.13 25.29 13.20
C VAL A 26 -3.81 26.65 13.02
N GLU A 27 -5.04 26.71 12.53
CA GLU A 27 -5.80 27.96 12.37
C GLU A 27 -6.02 28.71 13.69
N ALA A 28 -6.36 27.99 14.76
CA ALA A 28 -6.53 28.58 16.08
C ALA A 28 -5.21 29.19 16.60
N HIS A 29 -4.07 28.56 16.30
CA HIS A 29 -2.75 29.07 16.62
C HIS A 29 -2.38 30.29 15.78
N LEU A 30 -2.60 30.23 14.47
CA LEU A 30 -2.31 31.32 13.52
C LEU A 30 -3.06 32.60 13.86
N LYS A 31 -4.25 32.54 14.46
CA LYS A 31 -4.96 33.75 14.95
C LYS A 31 -4.17 34.52 16.01
N LYS A 32 -3.29 33.85 16.77
CA LYS A 32 -2.61 34.42 17.94
C LYS A 32 -1.10 34.56 17.76
N CYS A 33 -0.49 33.83 16.83
CA CYS A 33 0.96 33.77 16.65
C CYS A 33 1.41 34.47 15.36
N ALA A 34 2.06 35.64 15.48
CA ALA A 34 2.63 36.34 14.33
C ALA A 34 3.80 35.59 13.66
N PRO A 35 4.76 34.99 14.40
CA PRO A 35 5.85 34.23 13.79
C PRO A 35 5.38 33.09 12.88
N CYS A 36 4.40 32.28 13.32
CA CYS A 36 3.90 31.17 12.52
C CYS A 36 3.09 31.64 11.30
N ARG A 37 2.46 32.82 11.34
CA ARG A 37 1.84 33.42 10.15
C ARG A 37 2.88 33.84 9.12
N ASN A 38 4.01 34.40 9.57
CA ASN A 38 5.10 34.77 8.66
C ASN A 38 5.68 33.54 8.00
N GLU A 39 5.96 32.48 8.77
CA GLU A 39 6.46 31.22 8.22
C GLU A 39 5.49 30.59 7.22
N LEU A 40 4.18 30.61 7.51
CA LEU A 40 3.17 30.15 6.56
C LEU A 40 3.19 30.98 5.25
N SER A 41 3.38 32.30 5.34
CA SER A 41 3.49 33.15 4.15
C SER A 41 4.76 32.88 3.35
N GLU A 42 5.87 32.54 4.00
CA GLU A 42 7.12 32.13 3.36
C GLU A 42 6.94 30.83 2.57
N LEU A 43 6.21 29.85 3.12
CA LEU A 43 5.88 28.60 2.44
C LEU A 43 5.04 28.85 1.17
N TYR A 44 4.01 29.69 1.24
CA TYR A 44 3.22 30.04 0.05
C TYR A 44 4.05 30.79 -1.00
N THR A 45 4.94 31.69 -0.56
CA THR A 45 5.82 32.44 -1.47
C THR A 45 6.79 31.50 -2.18
N LEU A 46 7.36 30.52 -1.45
CA LEU A 46 8.21 29.49 -2.06
C LEU A 46 7.42 28.69 -3.10
N GLY A 47 6.19 28.28 -2.77
CA GLY A 47 5.30 27.58 -3.71
C GLY A 47 5.04 28.38 -4.97
N SER A 48 4.72 29.67 -4.85
CA SER A 48 4.48 30.53 -6.02
C SER A 48 5.72 30.71 -6.88
N MET A 49 6.91 30.86 -6.26
CA MET A 49 8.18 30.94 -6.99
C MET A 49 8.45 29.66 -7.80
N VAL A 50 8.17 28.50 -7.22
CA VAL A 50 8.30 27.21 -7.94
C VAL A 50 7.30 27.16 -9.09
N THR A 51 6.01 27.44 -8.84
CA THR A 51 5.00 27.45 -9.91
C THR A 51 5.35 28.40 -11.04
N GLU A 52 5.83 29.61 -10.72
CA GLU A 52 6.25 30.59 -11.71
C GLU A 52 7.43 30.08 -12.55
N ALA A 53 8.44 29.49 -11.91
CA ALA A 53 9.61 28.94 -12.58
C ALA A 53 9.25 27.81 -13.58
N TYR A 54 8.23 27.02 -13.29
CA TYR A 54 7.76 25.91 -14.13
C TYR A 54 6.49 26.24 -14.94
N SER A 55 6.01 27.48 -14.92
CA SER A 55 4.78 27.90 -15.61
C SER A 55 4.87 27.81 -17.13
N LYS A 56 6.09 27.75 -17.68
CA LYS A 56 6.34 27.65 -19.11
C LYS A 56 6.32 26.19 -19.55
N THR A 57 5.14 25.68 -19.87
CA THR A 57 5.01 24.37 -20.51
C THR A 57 5.02 24.56 -22.03
N GLU A 58 5.91 23.83 -22.72
CA GLU A 58 5.71 23.57 -24.14
C GLU A 58 4.47 22.66 -24.29
N GLU A 59 3.65 22.88 -25.33
CA GLU A 59 2.53 22.00 -25.65
C GLU A 59 3.07 20.66 -26.16
N VAL A 60 3.36 19.75 -25.23
CA VAL A 60 3.75 18.38 -25.56
C VAL A 60 2.52 17.50 -25.52
N ASP A 61 2.07 17.05 -26.69
CA ASP A 61 0.97 16.09 -26.80
C ASP A 61 1.47 14.66 -26.54
N PHE A 62 1.17 14.14 -25.35
CA PHE A 62 1.45 12.76 -24.97
C PHE A 62 0.28 11.81 -25.27
N SER A 63 -0.85 12.28 -25.79
CA SER A 63 -2.08 11.51 -25.90
C SER A 63 -1.90 10.23 -26.74
N SER A 64 -1.21 10.36 -27.87
CA SER A 64 -0.93 9.22 -28.77
C SER A 64 -0.04 8.16 -28.10
N SER A 65 1.00 8.59 -27.38
CA SER A 65 1.92 7.71 -26.66
C SER A 65 1.22 6.99 -25.50
N ILE A 66 0.45 7.71 -24.69
CA ILE A 66 -0.32 7.16 -23.56
C ILE A 66 -1.34 6.12 -24.06
N MET A 67 -2.11 6.46 -25.10
CA MET A 67 -3.11 5.54 -25.66
C MET A 67 -2.47 4.29 -26.23
N ALA A 68 -1.31 4.40 -26.88
CA ALA A 68 -0.55 3.24 -27.35
C ALA A 68 -0.09 2.34 -26.19
N SER A 69 0.40 2.92 -25.08
CA SER A 69 0.79 2.15 -23.88
C SER A 69 -0.40 1.44 -23.24
N ILE A 70 -1.55 2.11 -23.11
CA ILE A 70 -2.76 1.50 -22.55
C ILE A 70 -3.23 0.33 -23.42
N MET A 71 -3.24 0.48 -24.75
CA MET A 71 -3.64 -0.58 -25.68
C MET A 71 -2.68 -1.77 -25.68
N ALA A 72 -1.38 -1.54 -25.47
CA ALA A 72 -0.40 -2.62 -25.33
C ALA A 72 -0.61 -3.43 -24.06
N ASP A 73 -0.96 -2.78 -22.94
CA ASP A 73 -1.25 -3.43 -21.65
C ASP A 73 -2.64 -4.08 -21.60
N SER A 74 -3.61 -3.55 -22.35
CA SER A 74 -4.96 -4.11 -22.50
C SER A 74 -5.08 -5.14 -23.63
N GLY A 75 -3.96 -5.51 -24.26
CA GLY A 75 -3.87 -6.66 -25.13
C GLY A 75 -4.12 -7.94 -24.32
N GLU A 76 -5.39 -8.33 -24.23
CA GLU A 76 -5.80 -9.70 -23.92
C GLU A 76 -4.85 -10.64 -24.66
N ALA A 77 -4.05 -11.39 -23.91
CA ALA A 77 -3.16 -12.38 -24.45
C ALA A 77 -4.02 -13.36 -25.26
N VAL A 78 -4.04 -13.20 -26.58
CA VAL A 78 -4.58 -14.21 -27.48
C VAL A 78 -3.62 -15.37 -27.39
N VAL A 79 -3.86 -16.25 -26.42
CA VAL A 79 -3.14 -17.51 -26.26
C VAL A 79 -3.48 -18.33 -27.48
N GLU A 80 -2.62 -18.28 -28.49
CA GLU A 80 -2.69 -19.23 -29.59
C GLU A 80 -2.39 -20.62 -29.04
N VAL A 81 -3.45 -21.35 -28.69
CA VAL A 81 -3.36 -22.74 -28.24
C VAL A 81 -2.93 -23.60 -29.43
N ARG A 82 -1.62 -23.74 -29.59
CA ARG A 82 -1.00 -24.63 -30.58
C ARG A 82 -1.31 -26.07 -30.21
N LYS A 83 -2.38 -26.64 -30.78
CA LYS A 83 -2.80 -28.04 -30.57
C LYS A 83 -1.73 -29.01 -31.08
N SER A 84 -0.81 -29.39 -30.21
CA SER A 84 0.16 -30.46 -30.48
C SER A 84 -0.52 -31.82 -30.26
N ARG A 85 -0.85 -32.51 -31.37
CA ARG A 85 -1.37 -33.89 -31.32
C ARG A 85 -0.24 -34.84 -30.95
N LYS A 86 -0.03 -35.10 -29.65
CA LYS A 86 0.89 -36.17 -29.21
C LYS A 86 0.16 -37.51 -29.19
N LYS A 87 0.62 -38.46 -30.01
CA LYS A 87 0.20 -39.88 -29.96
C LYS A 87 0.62 -40.46 -28.61
N VAL A 88 -0.34 -41.00 -27.87
CA VAL A 88 -0.10 -41.70 -26.60
C VAL A 88 0.27 -43.15 -26.92
N ILE A 89 1.48 -43.57 -26.54
CA ILE A 89 1.92 -44.97 -26.56
C ILE A 89 2.00 -45.39 -25.09
N GLY A 90 1.28 -46.46 -24.73
CA GLY A 90 1.04 -46.85 -23.34
C GLY A 90 2.26 -47.45 -22.64
N PHE A 91 2.50 -47.00 -21.41
CA PHE A 91 3.31 -47.69 -20.40
C PHE A 91 2.54 -47.67 -19.08
N SER A 92 1.75 -48.72 -18.82
CA SER A 92 0.73 -48.76 -17.76
C SER A 92 1.19 -49.37 -16.42
N SER A 93 2.45 -49.79 -16.23
CA SER A 93 2.78 -50.64 -15.07
C SER A 93 3.70 -50.05 -14.00
N VAL A 94 4.28 -48.86 -14.16
CA VAL A 94 5.25 -48.31 -13.18
C VAL A 94 4.62 -47.30 -12.20
N ALA A 95 3.49 -46.67 -12.55
CA ALA A 95 2.89 -45.60 -11.75
C ALA A 95 2.26 -46.09 -10.43
N ALA A 96 1.69 -47.30 -10.41
CA ALA A 96 0.97 -47.80 -9.23
C ALA A 96 1.88 -48.07 -8.01
N ALA A 97 3.12 -48.51 -8.26
CA ALA A 97 4.08 -48.82 -7.19
C ALA A 97 4.60 -47.55 -6.48
N LEU A 98 4.76 -46.45 -7.21
CA LEU A 98 5.24 -45.17 -6.65
C LEU A 98 4.18 -44.52 -5.76
N VAL A 99 2.90 -44.57 -6.16
CA VAL A 99 1.80 -44.00 -5.38
C VAL A 99 1.59 -44.78 -4.07
N ALA A 100 1.66 -46.12 -4.11
CA ALA A 100 1.54 -46.94 -2.90
C ALA A 100 2.70 -46.72 -1.92
N GLY A 101 3.93 -46.55 -2.43
CA GLY A 101 5.11 -46.26 -1.61
C GLY A 101 5.05 -44.90 -0.90
N LEU A 102 4.58 -43.85 -1.59
CA LEU A 102 4.43 -42.52 -1.02
C LEU A 102 3.34 -42.46 0.06
N MET A 103 2.22 -43.16 -0.13
CA MET A 103 1.16 -43.23 0.88
C MET A 103 1.59 -44.00 2.13
N ALA A 104 2.36 -45.08 1.98
CA ALA A 104 2.92 -45.80 3.12
C ALA A 104 3.93 -44.95 3.92
N PHE A 105 4.77 -44.16 3.23
CA PHE A 105 5.72 -43.25 3.87
C PHE A 105 5.01 -42.12 4.64
N ALA A 106 3.93 -41.56 4.07
CA ALA A 106 3.13 -40.50 4.72
C ALA A 106 2.38 -40.98 5.98
N VAL A 107 2.00 -42.25 6.06
CA VAL A 107 1.36 -42.83 7.26
C VAL A 107 2.37 -43.12 8.37
N MET A 108 3.62 -43.45 8.01
CA MET A 108 4.67 -43.79 8.99
C MET A 108 5.48 -42.57 9.47
N ASN A 109 5.49 -41.46 8.71
CA ASN A 109 6.13 -40.20 9.08
C ASN A 109 5.12 -39.05 8.99
N PRO A 110 4.48 -38.64 10.10
CA PRO A 110 3.76 -37.38 10.13
C PRO A 110 4.78 -36.24 10.01
N LEU A 111 5.03 -35.79 8.78
CA LEU A 111 5.90 -34.64 8.49
C LEU A 111 5.26 -33.37 9.06
N GLU A 112 5.72 -33.01 10.26
CA GLU A 112 5.81 -31.66 10.83
C GLU A 112 4.80 -30.62 10.31
N ALA A 113 3.54 -30.76 10.73
CA ALA A 113 2.57 -29.65 10.73
C ALA A 113 2.96 -28.54 11.75
N GLU A 114 3.96 -28.80 12.59
CA GLU A 114 4.40 -27.93 13.68
C GLU A 114 5.17 -26.69 13.17
N ASN A 115 5.93 -26.83 12.07
CA ASN A 115 6.78 -25.74 11.54
C ASN A 115 5.98 -24.62 10.85
N VAL A 116 4.80 -24.93 10.30
CA VAL A 116 3.92 -23.91 9.68
C VAL A 116 3.18 -23.11 10.75
N ALA A 117 2.73 -23.74 11.85
CA ALA A 117 2.05 -23.02 12.92
C ALA A 117 2.98 -22.02 13.65
N SER A 118 4.24 -22.40 13.88
CA SER A 118 5.25 -21.56 14.55
C SER A 118 5.64 -20.30 13.76
N GLY A 119 5.70 -20.39 12.42
CA GLY A 119 6.01 -19.25 11.56
C GLY A 119 4.96 -18.14 11.62
N ASN A 120 3.68 -18.54 11.75
CA ASN A 120 2.53 -17.65 11.75
C ASN A 120 2.46 -16.87 13.07
N GLU A 121 2.71 -17.54 14.19
CA GLU A 121 2.71 -16.94 15.53
C GLU A 121 3.78 -15.86 15.69
N LYS A 122 4.95 -16.07 15.08
CA LYS A 122 6.05 -15.09 15.11
C LYS A 122 5.74 -13.84 14.30
N LEU A 123 4.99 -13.97 13.21
CA LEU A 123 4.54 -12.86 12.38
C LEU A 123 3.50 -12.02 13.13
N GLU A 124 2.52 -12.66 13.77
CA GLU A 124 1.49 -11.99 14.57
C GLU A 124 2.12 -11.19 15.72
N ARG A 125 3.11 -11.75 16.44
CA ARG A 125 3.80 -11.05 17.52
C ARG A 125 4.51 -9.78 17.05
N TYR A 126 5.13 -9.81 15.87
CA TYR A 126 5.82 -8.64 15.30
C TYR A 126 4.83 -7.54 14.87
N VAL A 127 3.69 -7.94 14.31
CA VAL A 127 2.61 -7.02 13.93
C VAL A 127 1.98 -6.37 15.16
N PHE A 128 1.70 -7.11 16.23
CA PHE A 128 1.18 -6.54 17.47
C PHE A 128 2.16 -5.58 18.15
N GLU A 129 3.46 -5.89 18.18
CA GLU A 129 4.48 -5.03 18.80
C GLU A 129 4.64 -3.69 18.05
N HIS A 130 4.57 -3.70 16.72
CA HIS A 130 4.72 -2.48 15.92
C HIS A 130 3.42 -1.66 15.82
N VAL A 131 2.25 -2.30 15.88
CA VAL A 131 0.96 -1.62 15.95
C VAL A 131 0.71 -1.04 17.34
N ALA A 132 1.11 -1.70 18.42
CA ALA A 132 0.98 -1.17 19.77
C ALA A 132 1.93 0.01 20.04
N SER A 133 3.13 0.03 19.46
CA SER A 133 4.04 1.18 19.61
C SER A 133 3.59 2.44 18.86
N THR A 134 2.68 2.29 17.89
CA THR A 134 2.06 3.40 17.16
C THR A 134 0.72 3.84 17.77
N TYR A 135 0.21 3.13 18.79
CA TYR A 135 -1.05 3.43 19.46
C TYR A 135 -0.81 4.05 20.85
N ASP A 136 -0.71 5.37 20.89
CA ASP A 136 -0.90 6.16 22.11
C ASP A 136 -2.38 6.07 22.52
N GLY A 137 -2.63 5.29 23.58
CA GLY A 137 -3.94 4.96 24.11
C GLY A 137 -4.74 6.16 24.64
N SER A 138 -5.27 6.96 23.72
CA SER A 138 -6.39 7.86 23.98
C SER A 138 -7.69 7.15 23.60
N ASN A 139 -8.55 6.96 24.60
CA ASN A 139 -9.86 6.32 24.51
C ASN A 139 -10.80 7.07 23.56
N ASP A 140 -10.99 6.57 22.34
CA ASP A 140 -12.19 6.86 21.56
C ASP A 140 -12.74 5.55 20.99
N GLU A 141 -14.02 5.30 21.29
CA GLU A 141 -14.77 4.12 20.89
C GLU A 141 -14.69 3.92 19.36
N ILE A 142 -14.11 2.80 18.93
CA ILE A 142 -14.13 2.41 17.51
C ILE A 142 -15.56 2.01 17.17
N GLY A 143 -16.32 2.95 16.58
CA GLY A 143 -17.63 2.69 16.02
C GLY A 143 -17.52 1.65 14.91
N VAL A 144 -18.13 0.48 15.12
CA VAL A 144 -18.23 -0.58 14.11
C VAL A 144 -19.23 -0.11 13.04
N VAL A 145 -18.73 0.41 11.92
CA VAL A 145 -19.55 0.69 10.74
C VAL A 145 -19.89 -0.64 10.07
N ASN A 146 -21.15 -1.07 10.22
CA ASN A 146 -21.66 -2.29 9.65
C ASN A 146 -22.05 -2.04 8.19
N PHE A 147 -21.27 -2.56 7.24
CA PHE A 147 -21.65 -2.56 5.82
C PHE A 147 -22.56 -3.77 5.56
N GLY A 148 -23.87 -3.56 5.67
CA GLY A 148 -24.86 -4.58 5.39
C GLY A 148 -26.21 -4.01 4.96
N GLN A 149 -26.46 -4.13 3.65
CA GLN A 149 -27.67 -3.87 2.83
C GLN A 149 -28.02 -2.43 2.45
#